data_AF-A0A3M1FFV4-F1
#
_entry.id   AF-A0A3M1FFV4-F1
#
_cell.length_a   1.000
_cell.length_b   1.000
_cell.length_c   1.000
_cell.angle_alpha   90.00
_cell.angle_beta   90.00
_cell.angle_gamma   90.00
#
_symmetry.space_group_name_H-M   'P 1'
#
loop_
_entity.id
_entity.type
_entity.pdbx_description
1 polymer ?
#
loop_
_entity_poly.entity_id
_entity_poly.type
_entity_poly.pdbx_seq_one_letter_code
_entity_poly.pdbx_strand_id
1 'polypeptide(L)'
;GAYEEALTLYEALGSEGALADALRFRVGRLRLQSGDAGGAVAHFERYHAATEEPAERGRIAYWLARSLVAAGKGERAIPFFREAAASGLGKGYRLAAIHELARLFESLDSSPRAITAYHDYLDAAREAGIPWICHTQHHLGDLLYEAGHFEEAAERYHEAVVSAYVPGRGDWSLYRMAECYRHMHDERQAYQTFMKVAAESRDERLVTLANQTLAQLHLPQAEAREAGEGEG
;
A
#
# COMPACT_ATOMS: atom_id res chain seq x y z
N GLY A 1 -24.07 20.78 -18.08
CA GLY A 1 -23.68 19.40 -17.69
C GLY A 1 -23.60 19.25 -16.17
N ALA A 2 -23.42 18.05 -15.61
CA ALA A 2 -23.49 17.80 -14.15
C ALA A 2 -22.57 18.68 -13.28
N TYR A 3 -21.47 19.19 -13.85
CA TYR A 3 -20.59 20.18 -13.23
C TYR A 3 -21.23 21.57 -13.14
N GLU A 4 -21.76 22.08 -14.25
CA GLU A 4 -22.43 23.38 -14.31
C GLU A 4 -23.71 23.41 -13.46
N GLU A 5 -24.47 22.31 -13.45
CA GLU A 5 -25.66 22.18 -12.60
C GLU A 5 -25.29 22.23 -11.12
N ALA A 6 -24.21 21.54 -10.70
CA ALA A 6 -23.74 21.58 -9.33
C ALA A 6 -23.22 22.96 -8.92
N LEU A 7 -22.53 23.67 -9.83
CA LEU A 7 -22.06 25.04 -9.60
C LEU A 7 -23.24 26.02 -9.45
N THR A 8 -24.22 25.92 -10.34
CA THR A 8 -25.42 26.78 -10.35
C THR A 8 -26.25 26.59 -9.08
N LEU A 9 -26.46 25.33 -8.65
CA LEU A 9 -27.15 25.04 -7.38
C LEU A 9 -26.38 25.58 -6.17
N TYR A 10 -25.04 25.49 -6.19
CA TYR A 10 -24.21 26.03 -5.12
C TYR A 10 -24.32 27.56 -5.01
N GLU A 11 -24.22 28.26 -6.15
CA GLU A 11 -24.37 29.71 -6.20
C GLU A 11 -25.77 30.17 -5.76
N ALA A 12 -26.81 29.39 -6.05
CA ALA A 12 -28.19 29.70 -5.69
C ALA A 12 -28.53 29.46 -4.20
N LEU A 13 -27.88 28.51 -3.53
CA LEU A 13 -28.21 28.10 -2.16
C LEU A 13 -27.52 28.93 -1.06
N GLY A 14 -26.53 29.74 -1.41
CA GLY A 14 -25.75 30.52 -0.43
C GLY A 14 -24.78 29.68 0.40
N SER A 15 -23.98 30.35 1.24
CA SER A 15 -22.76 29.79 1.85
C SER A 15 -22.95 28.94 3.10
N GLU A 16 -24.17 28.80 3.62
CA GLU A 16 -24.42 28.27 4.97
C GLU A 16 -25.19 26.94 4.99
N GLY A 17 -24.71 25.99 5.81
CA GLY A 17 -25.38 24.72 6.11
C GLY A 17 -24.77 23.48 5.44
N ALA A 18 -25.12 22.30 5.96
CA ALA A 18 -24.60 21.00 5.52
C ALA A 18 -24.85 20.68 4.02
N LEU A 19 -25.90 21.26 3.42
CA LEU A 19 -26.16 21.12 1.99
C LEU A 19 -25.12 21.91 1.15
N ALA A 20 -24.73 23.10 1.62
CA ALA A 20 -23.69 23.90 0.99
C ALA A 20 -22.31 23.21 1.10
N ASP A 21 -22.02 22.56 2.22
CA ASP A 21 -20.81 21.76 2.42
C ASP A 21 -20.75 20.54 1.48
N ALA A 22 -21.86 19.80 1.37
CA ALA A 22 -21.96 18.68 0.44
C ALA A 22 -21.78 19.11 -1.03
N LEU A 23 -22.31 20.28 -1.41
CA LEU A 23 -22.14 20.87 -2.74
C LEU A 23 -20.70 21.37 -2.97
N ARG A 24 -20.10 22.07 -2.01
CA ARG A 24 -18.67 22.46 -2.05
C ARG A 24 -17.80 21.24 -2.29
N PHE A 25 -18.02 20.18 -1.53
CA PHE A 25 -17.27 18.95 -1.67
C PHE A 25 -17.45 18.30 -3.06
N ARG A 26 -18.69 18.28 -3.58
CA ARG A 26 -19.00 17.73 -4.90
C ARG A 26 -18.34 18.53 -6.03
N VAL A 27 -18.36 19.85 -5.97
CA VAL A 27 -17.72 20.73 -6.97
C VAL A 27 -16.22 20.44 -7.06
N GLY A 28 -15.51 20.40 -5.92
CA GLY A 28 -14.07 20.11 -5.92
C GLY A 28 -13.75 18.73 -6.52
N ARG A 29 -14.56 17.71 -6.22
CA ARG A 29 -14.38 16.36 -6.81
C ARG A 29 -14.65 16.32 -8.31
N LEU A 30 -15.65 17.05 -8.80
CA LEU A 30 -15.96 17.11 -10.22
C LEU A 30 -14.84 17.80 -11.00
N ARG A 31 -14.23 18.86 -10.45
CA ARG A 31 -13.04 19.50 -11.04
C ARG A 31 -11.89 18.53 -11.20
N LEU A 32 -11.61 17.74 -10.16
CA LEU A 32 -10.57 16.71 -10.22
C LEU A 32 -10.88 15.65 -11.30
N GLN A 33 -12.14 15.23 -11.41
CA GLN A 33 -12.57 14.27 -12.44
C GLN A 33 -12.52 14.84 -13.85
N SER A 34 -12.74 16.14 -14.03
CA SER A 34 -12.62 16.82 -15.34
C SER A 34 -11.18 17.19 -15.71
N GLY A 35 -10.19 16.82 -14.89
CA GLY A 35 -8.77 17.12 -15.10
C GLY A 35 -8.33 18.51 -14.65
N ASP A 36 -9.22 19.33 -14.09
CA ASP A 36 -8.89 20.64 -13.53
C ASP A 36 -8.34 20.50 -12.10
N ALA A 37 -7.15 19.90 -11.99
CA ALA A 37 -6.48 19.70 -10.71
C ALA A 37 -6.14 21.04 -10.03
N GLY A 38 -5.76 22.07 -10.81
CA GLY A 38 -5.47 23.40 -10.30
C GLY A 38 -6.68 24.07 -9.66
N GLY A 39 -7.83 24.05 -10.34
CA GLY A 39 -9.08 24.56 -9.81
C GLY A 39 -9.63 23.73 -8.65
N ALA A 40 -9.39 22.42 -8.62
CA ALA A 40 -9.71 21.58 -7.47
C ALA A 40 -8.89 21.96 -6.23
N VAL A 41 -7.58 22.18 -6.38
CA VAL A 41 -6.69 22.65 -5.29
C VAL A 41 -7.19 23.98 -4.72
N ALA A 42 -7.38 24.99 -5.57
CA ALA A 42 -7.83 26.31 -5.11
C ALA A 42 -9.20 26.26 -4.40
N HIS A 43 -10.08 25.38 -4.84
CA HIS A 43 -11.39 25.17 -4.23
C HIS A 43 -11.29 24.51 -2.85
N PHE A 44 -10.54 23.40 -2.75
CA PHE A 44 -10.39 22.68 -1.48
C PHE A 44 -9.53 23.43 -0.46
N GLU A 45 -8.57 24.26 -0.87
CA GLU A 45 -7.82 25.14 0.04
C GLU A 45 -8.74 26.14 0.73
N ARG A 46 -9.60 26.82 -0.05
CA ARG A 46 -10.58 27.76 0.51
C ARG A 46 -11.59 27.06 1.41
N TYR A 47 -12.04 25.87 1.02
CA TYR A 47 -12.98 25.10 1.82
C TYR A 47 -12.35 24.66 3.14
N HIS A 48 -11.14 24.09 3.10
CA HIS A 48 -10.39 23.68 4.28
C HIS A 48 -10.16 24.83 5.27
N ALA A 49 -9.76 26.01 4.76
CA ALA A 49 -9.53 27.19 5.58
C ALA A 49 -10.80 27.74 6.28
N ALA A 50 -11.97 27.52 5.68
CA ALA A 50 -13.26 27.98 6.21
C ALA A 50 -13.95 26.97 7.15
N THR A 51 -13.50 25.71 7.17
CA THR A 51 -14.10 24.66 8.00
C THR A 51 -13.42 24.60 9.36
N GLU A 52 -14.17 24.75 10.46
CA GLU A 52 -13.63 24.63 11.83
C GLU A 52 -13.71 23.20 12.39
N GLU A 53 -14.73 22.44 12.00
CA GLU A 53 -14.99 21.11 12.52
C GLU A 53 -13.86 20.13 12.15
N PRO A 54 -13.12 19.56 13.12
CA PRO A 54 -11.92 18.76 12.85
C PRO A 54 -12.17 17.55 11.96
N ALA A 55 -13.33 16.90 12.15
CA ALA A 55 -13.79 15.78 11.35
C ALA A 55 -13.88 16.17 9.86
N GLU A 56 -14.74 17.13 9.52
CA GLU A 56 -14.93 17.55 8.13
C GLU A 56 -13.64 18.17 7.56
N ARG A 57 -12.87 18.90 8.38
CA ARG A 57 -11.57 19.44 7.98
C ARG A 57 -10.61 18.35 7.51
N GLY A 58 -10.51 17.23 8.23
CA GLY A 58 -9.70 16.08 7.82
C GLY A 58 -10.15 15.41 6.53
N ARG A 59 -11.46 15.28 6.34
CA ARG A 59 -12.03 14.79 5.07
C ARG A 59 -11.64 15.71 3.92
N ILE A 60 -11.74 17.03 4.10
CA ILE A 60 -11.33 18.01 3.08
C ILE A 60 -9.84 17.93 2.82
N ALA A 61 -9.02 17.82 3.88
CA ALA A 61 -7.57 17.69 3.78
C ALA A 61 -7.16 16.50 2.89
N TYR A 62 -7.85 15.35 3.01
CA TYR A 62 -7.61 14.21 2.13
C TYR A 62 -7.82 14.55 0.64
N TRP A 63 -8.91 15.23 0.30
CA TRP A 63 -9.20 15.59 -1.10
C TRP A 63 -8.33 16.72 -1.62
N LEU A 64 -7.94 17.66 -0.75
CA LEU A 64 -6.94 18.67 -1.05
C LEU A 64 -5.59 18.00 -1.37
N ALA A 65 -5.14 17.07 -0.54
CA ALA A 65 -3.91 16.33 -0.75
C ALA A 65 -3.91 15.59 -2.10
N ARG A 66 -4.99 14.87 -2.41
CA ARG A 66 -5.14 14.20 -3.71
C ARG A 66 -5.14 15.17 -4.89
N SER A 67 -5.76 16.34 -4.73
CA SER A 67 -5.78 17.38 -5.77
C SER A 67 -4.38 17.97 -5.98
N LEU A 68 -3.61 18.14 -4.91
CA LEU A 68 -2.21 18.59 -4.96
C LEU A 68 -1.33 17.56 -5.68
N VAL A 69 -1.49 16.27 -5.39
CA VAL A 69 -0.78 15.19 -6.11
C VAL A 69 -1.12 15.22 -7.60
N ALA A 70 -2.40 15.30 -7.96
CA ALA A 70 -2.83 15.37 -9.37
C ALA A 70 -2.31 16.63 -10.09
N ALA A 71 -2.07 17.72 -9.35
CA ALA A 71 -1.46 18.94 -9.87
C ALA A 71 0.09 18.91 -9.91
N GLY A 72 0.72 17.77 -9.61
CA GLY A 72 2.18 17.62 -9.56
C GLY A 72 2.84 18.26 -8.33
N LYS A 73 2.07 18.63 -7.31
CA LYS A 73 2.54 19.33 -6.10
C LYS A 73 2.65 18.36 -4.91
N GLY A 74 3.35 17.25 -5.12
CA GLY A 74 3.45 16.14 -4.17
C GLY A 74 3.91 16.56 -2.77
N GLU A 75 5.02 17.30 -2.66
CA GLU A 75 5.54 17.74 -1.36
C GLU A 75 4.54 18.59 -0.56
N ARG A 76 3.71 19.39 -1.25
CA ARG A 76 2.65 20.19 -0.60
C ARG A 76 1.48 19.33 -0.09
N ALA A 77 1.29 18.14 -0.63
CA ALA A 77 0.19 17.25 -0.25
C ALA A 77 0.42 16.55 1.10
N ILE A 78 1.68 16.35 1.49
CA ILE A 78 2.09 15.60 2.69
C ILE A 78 1.41 16.08 3.99
N PRO A 79 1.45 17.37 4.35
CA PRO A 79 0.83 17.83 5.59
C PRO A 79 -0.68 17.57 5.62
N PHE A 80 -1.35 17.65 4.48
CA PHE A 80 -2.79 17.41 4.38
C PHE A 80 -3.15 15.92 4.45
N PHE A 81 -2.32 15.01 3.93
CA PHE A 81 -2.51 13.57 4.18
C PHE A 81 -2.31 13.22 5.67
N ARG A 82 -1.32 13.81 6.33
CA ARG A 82 -1.10 13.62 7.78
C ARG A 82 -2.27 14.14 8.60
N GLU A 83 -2.79 15.31 8.26
CA GLU A 83 -3.99 15.86 8.89
C GLU A 83 -5.20 14.95 8.70
N ALA A 84 -5.44 14.47 7.48
CA ALA A 84 -6.51 13.51 7.20
C ALA A 84 -6.38 12.23 8.03
N ALA A 85 -5.17 11.68 8.16
CA ALA A 85 -4.90 10.50 8.97
C ALA A 85 -5.16 10.73 10.48
N ALA A 86 -4.92 11.95 10.97
CA ALA A 86 -5.11 12.33 12.38
C ALA A 86 -6.55 12.75 12.75
N SER A 87 -7.37 13.12 11.77
CA SER A 87 -8.69 13.75 11.97
C SER A 87 -9.78 12.89 12.65
N GLY A 88 -9.49 11.63 12.98
CA GLY A 88 -10.44 10.73 13.64
C GLY A 88 -11.65 10.32 12.79
N LEU A 89 -11.73 10.74 11.52
CA LEU A 89 -12.91 10.52 10.67
C LEU A 89 -12.98 9.11 10.10
N GLY A 90 -13.38 8.15 10.92
CA GLY A 90 -13.66 6.78 10.53
C GLY A 90 -12.43 6.01 10.03
N LYS A 91 -12.45 4.69 10.20
CA LYS A 91 -11.32 3.83 9.82
C LYS A 91 -10.92 3.98 8.34
N GLY A 92 -11.90 4.24 7.46
CA GLY A 92 -11.70 4.33 6.01
C GLY A 92 -10.83 5.50 5.54
N TYR A 93 -11.08 6.74 5.99
CA TYR A 93 -10.30 7.89 5.53
C TYR A 93 -8.91 7.92 6.14
N ARG A 94 -8.76 7.51 7.40
CA ARG A 94 -7.44 7.38 8.03
C ARG A 94 -6.56 6.43 7.23
N LEU A 95 -7.04 5.23 6.94
CA LEU A 95 -6.28 4.24 6.19
C LEU A 95 -6.00 4.66 4.75
N ALA A 96 -6.98 5.26 4.07
CA ALA A 96 -6.78 5.78 2.73
C ALA A 96 -5.70 6.87 2.71
N ALA A 97 -5.70 7.79 3.69
CA ALA A 97 -4.71 8.85 3.77
C ALA A 97 -3.29 8.32 4.02
N ILE A 98 -3.13 7.36 4.93
CA ILE A 98 -1.82 6.75 5.22
C ILE A 98 -1.30 5.99 3.99
N HIS A 99 -2.16 5.22 3.32
CA HIS A 99 -1.77 4.48 2.11
C HIS A 99 -1.38 5.42 0.96
N GLU A 100 -2.16 6.47 0.70
CA GLU A 100 -1.85 7.47 -0.33
C GLU A 100 -0.55 8.22 -0.01
N LEU A 101 -0.27 8.47 1.27
CA LEU A 101 0.99 9.07 1.71
C LEU A 101 2.19 8.16 1.44
N ALA A 102 2.06 6.85 1.68
CA ALA A 102 3.10 5.88 1.38
C ALA A 102 3.44 5.85 -0.12
N ARG A 103 2.41 5.75 -0.98
CA ARG A 103 2.58 5.81 -2.44
C ARG A 103 3.18 7.13 -2.92
N LEU A 104 2.81 8.24 -2.28
CA LEU A 104 3.41 9.53 -2.58
C LEU A 104 4.91 9.53 -2.28
N PHE A 105 5.36 8.98 -1.14
CA PHE A 105 6.78 8.90 -0.83
C PHE A 105 7.56 8.01 -1.81
N GLU A 106 6.96 6.93 -2.32
CA GLU A 106 7.56 6.16 -3.41
C GLU A 106 7.68 6.97 -4.69
N SER A 107 6.61 7.69 -5.09
CA SER A 107 6.64 8.51 -6.30
C SER A 107 7.63 9.68 -6.25
N LEU A 108 8.04 10.06 -5.03
CA LEU A 108 9.05 11.08 -4.77
C LEU A 108 10.47 10.47 -4.64
N ASP A 109 10.64 9.19 -4.99
CA ASP A 109 11.89 8.44 -4.93
C ASP A 109 12.55 8.47 -3.54
N SER A 110 11.71 8.41 -2.50
CA SER A 110 12.14 8.48 -1.11
C SER A 110 11.89 7.17 -0.39
N SER A 111 12.65 6.13 -0.74
CA SER A 111 12.48 4.76 -0.23
C SER A 111 12.39 4.65 1.29
N PRO A 112 13.22 5.32 2.12
CA PRO A 112 13.10 5.23 3.58
C PRO A 112 11.75 5.76 4.11
N ARG A 113 11.27 6.90 3.56
CA ARG A 113 9.97 7.47 3.95
C ARG A 113 8.81 6.58 3.52
N ALA A 114 8.92 5.96 2.34
CA ALA A 114 7.93 5.02 1.84
C ALA A 114 7.83 3.77 2.74
N ILE A 115 8.96 3.15 3.08
CA ILE A 115 9.03 2.00 3.99
C ILE A 115 8.34 2.33 5.31
N THR A 116 8.73 3.43 5.98
CA THR A 116 8.08 3.87 7.23
C THR A 116 6.57 4.06 7.07
N ALA A 117 6.12 4.72 6.01
CA ALA A 117 4.69 4.97 5.79
C ALA A 117 3.89 3.68 5.50
N TYR A 118 4.50 2.67 4.89
CA TYR A 118 3.88 1.37 4.72
C TYR A 118 3.79 0.58 6.02
N HIS A 119 4.79 0.67 6.90
CA HIS A 119 4.65 0.14 8.27
C HIS A 119 3.46 0.79 8.99
N ASP A 120 3.38 2.13 8.99
CA ASP A 120 2.27 2.87 9.60
C ASP A 120 0.91 2.42 9.04
N TYR A 121 0.84 2.15 7.73
CA TYR A 121 -0.37 1.65 7.09
C TYR A 121 -0.76 0.26 7.59
N LEU A 122 0.20 -0.67 7.65
CA LEU A 122 -0.04 -2.05 8.07
C LEU A 122 -0.44 -2.13 9.54
N ASP A 123 0.15 -1.30 10.40
CA ASP A 123 -0.22 -1.19 11.81
C ASP A 123 -1.63 -0.63 11.97
N ALA A 124 -1.95 0.46 11.27
CA ALA A 124 -3.30 1.01 11.26
C ALA A 124 -4.34 0.02 10.71
N ALA A 125 -3.98 -0.79 9.70
CA ALA A 125 -4.86 -1.78 9.12
C ALA A 125 -5.11 -2.95 10.09
N ARG A 126 -4.08 -3.36 10.83
CA ARG A 126 -4.16 -4.36 11.91
C ARG A 126 -5.07 -3.87 13.04
N GLU A 127 -4.87 -2.66 13.54
CA GLU A 127 -5.74 -2.02 14.53
C GLU A 127 -7.21 -1.93 14.06
N ALA A 128 -7.39 -1.64 12.76
CA ALA A 128 -8.71 -1.55 12.16
C ALA A 128 -9.40 -2.91 11.98
N GLY A 129 -8.66 -4.02 12.05
CA GLY A 129 -9.14 -5.38 11.81
C GLY A 129 -9.33 -5.69 10.32
N ILE A 130 -8.52 -5.09 9.44
CA ILE A 130 -8.63 -5.31 7.99
C ILE A 130 -7.77 -6.51 7.58
N PRO A 131 -8.38 -7.60 7.07
CA PRO A 131 -7.65 -8.82 6.76
C PRO A 131 -6.93 -8.77 5.40
N TRP A 132 -7.31 -7.85 4.51
CA TRP A 132 -6.90 -7.85 3.10
C TRP A 132 -5.62 -7.03 2.84
N ILE A 133 -4.53 -7.33 3.55
CA ILE A 133 -3.26 -6.56 3.48
C ILE A 133 -2.10 -7.29 2.79
N CYS A 134 -2.33 -8.50 2.25
CA CYS A 134 -1.28 -9.32 1.62
C CYS A 134 -0.49 -8.59 0.52
N HIS A 135 -1.16 -7.79 -0.31
CA HIS A 135 -0.49 -7.02 -1.37
C HIS A 135 0.44 -5.95 -0.80
N THR A 136 0.03 -5.27 0.27
CA THR A 136 0.86 -4.25 0.90
C THR A 136 2.01 -4.88 1.69
N GLN A 137 1.80 -6.03 2.31
CA GLN A 137 2.87 -6.82 2.93
C GLN A 137 3.92 -7.23 1.89
N HIS A 138 3.48 -7.77 0.75
CA HIS A 138 4.36 -8.11 -0.36
C HIS A 138 5.14 -6.90 -0.87
N HIS A 139 4.44 -5.79 -1.12
CA HIS A 139 5.04 -4.56 -1.63
C HIS A 139 6.07 -3.96 -0.67
N LEU A 140 5.79 -3.95 0.63
CA LEU A 140 6.76 -3.55 1.63
C LEU A 140 7.97 -4.50 1.65
N GLY A 141 7.75 -5.81 1.48
CA GLY A 141 8.82 -6.78 1.29
C GLY A 141 9.72 -6.43 0.10
N ASP A 142 9.14 -6.02 -1.04
CA ASP A 142 9.88 -5.58 -2.22
C ASP A 142 10.76 -4.36 -1.93
N LEU A 143 10.19 -3.34 -1.29
CA LEU A 143 10.94 -2.14 -0.90
C LEU A 143 12.10 -2.44 0.06
N LEU A 144 11.86 -3.32 1.04
CA LEU A 144 12.89 -3.76 1.99
C LEU A 144 13.98 -4.60 1.31
N TYR A 145 13.59 -5.48 0.39
CA TYR A 145 14.53 -6.28 -0.40
C TYR A 145 15.45 -5.39 -1.24
N GLU A 146 14.89 -4.39 -1.93
CA GLU A 146 15.65 -3.42 -2.71
C GLU A 146 16.59 -2.57 -1.84
N ALA A 147 16.17 -2.27 -0.60
CA ALA A 147 17.00 -1.61 0.40
C ALA A 147 18.06 -2.54 1.04
N GLY A 148 18.07 -3.84 0.72
CA GLY A 148 18.99 -4.83 1.29
C GLY A 148 18.62 -5.32 2.69
N HIS A 149 17.43 -4.99 3.18
CA HIS A 149 16.91 -5.43 4.48
C HIS A 149 16.26 -6.82 4.35
N PHE A 150 17.06 -7.83 4.02
CA PHE A 150 16.55 -9.16 3.61
C PHE A 150 15.79 -9.91 4.71
N GLU A 151 16.21 -9.78 5.98
CA GLU A 151 15.55 -10.44 7.11
C GLU A 151 14.12 -9.90 7.28
N GLU A 152 13.98 -8.57 7.35
CA GLU A 152 12.69 -7.93 7.47
C GLU A 152 11.81 -8.15 6.22
N ALA A 153 12.41 -8.13 5.03
CA ALA A 153 11.70 -8.46 3.79
C ALA A 153 11.12 -9.88 3.84
N ALA A 154 11.89 -10.88 4.32
CA ALA A 154 11.43 -12.25 4.47
C ALA A 154 10.21 -12.34 5.41
N GLU A 155 10.22 -11.62 6.53
CA GLU A 155 9.07 -11.54 7.44
C GLU A 155 7.83 -10.95 6.76
N ARG A 156 7.98 -9.86 5.99
CA ARG A 156 6.85 -9.23 5.28
C ARG A 156 6.30 -10.16 4.18
N TYR A 157 7.16 -10.87 3.46
CA TYR A 157 6.70 -11.88 2.50
C TYR A 157 5.99 -13.04 3.19
N HIS A 158 6.47 -13.50 4.34
CA HIS A 158 5.79 -14.52 5.14
C HIS A 158 4.38 -14.07 5.53
N GLU A 159 4.23 -12.87 6.07
CA GLU A 159 2.93 -12.26 6.41
C GLU A 159 2.01 -12.14 5.17
N ALA A 160 2.58 -11.82 4.00
CA ALA A 160 1.83 -11.80 2.75
C ALA A 160 1.31 -13.20 2.33
N VAL A 161 2.10 -14.25 2.55
CA VAL A 161 1.69 -15.65 2.30
C VAL A 161 0.59 -16.06 3.27
N VAL A 162 0.75 -15.79 4.57
CA VAL A 162 -0.23 -16.18 5.61
C VAL A 162 -1.55 -15.44 5.46
N SER A 163 -1.53 -14.17 5.07
CA SER A 163 -2.73 -13.37 4.82
C SER A 163 -3.36 -13.60 3.44
N ALA A 164 -2.76 -14.46 2.59
CA ALA A 164 -3.33 -14.81 1.30
C ALA A 164 -4.52 -15.76 1.45
N TYR A 165 -5.73 -15.20 1.42
CA TYR A 165 -6.98 -15.98 1.53
C TYR A 165 -7.23 -16.92 0.34
N VAL A 166 -6.59 -16.66 -0.81
CA VAL A 166 -6.76 -17.43 -2.04
C VAL A 166 -5.51 -18.27 -2.29
N PRO A 167 -5.61 -19.60 -2.41
CA PRO A 167 -4.47 -20.45 -2.75
C PRO A 167 -3.82 -20.01 -4.07
N GLY A 168 -2.49 -19.94 -4.12
CA GLY A 168 -1.74 -19.42 -5.25
C GLY A 168 -1.38 -17.92 -5.15
N ARG A 169 -2.14 -17.13 -4.38
CA ARG A 169 -1.91 -15.68 -4.28
C ARG A 169 -0.64 -15.32 -3.51
N GLY A 170 -0.20 -16.19 -2.61
CA GLY A 170 1.03 -16.02 -1.84
C GLY A 170 2.28 -16.57 -2.54
N ASP A 171 2.14 -17.28 -3.66
CA ASP A 171 3.26 -18.05 -4.25
C ASP A 171 4.44 -17.16 -4.64
N TRP A 172 4.16 -15.97 -5.18
CA TRP A 172 5.20 -15.01 -5.51
C TRP A 172 5.90 -14.46 -4.27
N SER A 173 5.17 -14.15 -3.20
CA SER A 173 5.76 -13.79 -1.91
C SER A 173 6.61 -14.94 -1.35
N LEU A 174 6.16 -16.18 -1.48
CA LEU A 174 6.90 -17.36 -1.02
C LEU A 174 8.22 -17.52 -1.79
N TYR A 175 8.20 -17.32 -3.11
CA TYR A 175 9.41 -17.29 -3.93
C TYR A 175 10.36 -16.17 -3.50
N ARG A 176 9.86 -14.94 -3.30
CA ARG A 176 10.67 -13.81 -2.86
C ARG A 176 11.24 -13.99 -1.46
N MET A 177 10.52 -14.66 -0.56
CA MET A 177 11.03 -15.06 0.76
C MET A 177 12.24 -15.99 0.63
N ALA A 178 12.20 -16.96 -0.29
CA ALA A 178 13.32 -17.85 -0.56
C ALA A 178 14.55 -17.10 -1.11
N GLU A 179 14.33 -16.11 -1.98
CA GLU A 179 15.38 -15.22 -2.46
C GLU A 179 16.01 -14.41 -1.31
N CYS A 180 15.23 -13.91 -0.34
CA CYS A 180 15.78 -13.27 0.85
C CYS A 180 16.74 -14.19 1.60
N TYR A 181 16.34 -15.45 1.88
CA TYR A 181 17.21 -16.41 2.56
C TYR A 181 18.50 -16.68 1.78
N ARG A 182 18.42 -16.75 0.44
CA ARG A 182 19.58 -16.89 -0.43
C ARG A 182 20.53 -15.69 -0.30
N HIS A 183 20.00 -14.47 -0.26
CA HIS A 183 20.78 -13.25 -0.06
C HIS A 183 21.41 -13.14 1.34
N MET A 184 20.80 -13.78 2.34
CA MET A 184 21.35 -13.91 3.70
C MET A 184 22.33 -15.07 3.87
N HIS A 185 22.57 -15.86 2.81
CA HIS A 185 23.36 -17.10 2.85
C HIS A 185 22.80 -18.18 3.80
N ASP A 186 21.50 -18.14 4.11
CA ASP A 186 20.79 -19.23 4.79
C ASP A 186 20.34 -20.27 3.76
N GLU A 187 21.29 -21.09 3.31
CA GLU A 187 21.05 -22.10 2.27
C GLU A 187 19.98 -23.11 2.66
N ARG A 188 19.86 -23.43 3.96
CA ARG A 188 18.87 -24.37 4.47
C ARG A 188 17.46 -23.83 4.31
N GLN A 189 17.20 -22.61 4.82
CA GLN A 189 15.89 -21.99 4.70
C GLN A 189 15.54 -21.66 3.25
N ALA A 190 16.52 -21.21 2.46
CA ALA A 190 16.35 -20.97 1.02
C ALA A 190 15.90 -22.25 0.31
N TYR A 191 16.63 -23.35 0.50
CA TYR A 191 16.32 -24.64 -0.12
C TYR A 191 14.93 -25.13 0.28
N GLN A 192 14.61 -25.15 1.58
CA GLN A 192 13.30 -25.59 2.07
C GLN A 192 12.16 -24.74 1.49
N THR A 193 12.37 -23.43 1.38
CA THR A 193 11.35 -22.52 0.85
C THR A 193 11.18 -22.69 -0.66
N PHE A 194 12.26 -22.82 -1.44
CA PHE A 194 12.16 -23.09 -2.88
C PHE A 194 11.52 -24.45 -3.19
N MET A 195 11.84 -25.48 -2.40
CA MET A 195 11.17 -26.78 -2.50
C MET A 195 9.67 -26.65 -2.31
N LYS A 196 9.24 -25.85 -1.33
CA LYS A 196 7.82 -25.56 -1.11
C LYS A 196 7.18 -24.85 -2.30
N VAL A 197 7.85 -23.87 -2.90
CA VAL A 197 7.37 -23.22 -4.14
C VAL A 197 7.21 -24.23 -5.26
N ALA A 198 8.23 -25.08 -5.49
CA ALA A 198 8.20 -26.08 -6.55
C ALA A 198 7.09 -27.13 -6.37
N ALA A 199 6.76 -27.47 -5.13
CA ALA A 199 5.75 -28.48 -4.81
C ALA A 199 4.31 -27.94 -4.76
N GLU A 200 4.12 -26.72 -4.25
CA GLU A 200 2.78 -26.20 -3.91
C GLU A 200 2.30 -25.08 -4.84
N SER A 201 3.20 -24.44 -5.59
CA SER A 201 2.81 -23.29 -6.41
C SER A 201 1.91 -23.69 -7.57
N ARG A 202 0.92 -22.84 -7.86
CA ARG A 202 0.02 -22.96 -9.01
C ARG A 202 0.53 -22.23 -10.25
N ASP A 203 1.63 -21.48 -10.13
CA ASP A 203 2.27 -20.78 -11.25
C ASP A 203 3.45 -21.62 -11.77
N GLU A 204 3.27 -22.24 -12.94
CA GLU A 204 4.29 -23.06 -13.59
C GLU A 204 5.62 -22.31 -13.81
N ARG A 205 5.58 -20.98 -13.97
CA ARG A 205 6.79 -20.16 -14.11
C ARG A 205 7.57 -20.14 -12.80
N LEU A 206 6.89 -19.98 -11.67
CA LEU A 206 7.52 -20.00 -10.34
C LEU A 206 8.08 -21.38 -10.01
N VAL A 207 7.36 -22.44 -10.35
CA VAL A 207 7.86 -23.82 -10.23
C VAL A 207 9.16 -24.00 -11.03
N THR A 208 9.18 -23.53 -12.29
CA THR A 208 10.36 -23.61 -13.14
C THR A 208 11.55 -22.84 -12.55
N LEU A 209 11.33 -21.60 -12.11
CA LEU A 209 12.36 -20.78 -11.49
C LEU A 209 12.90 -21.42 -10.21
N ALA A 210 12.01 -21.90 -9.33
CA ALA A 210 12.41 -22.56 -8.09
C ALA A 210 13.27 -23.81 -8.37
N ASN A 211 12.89 -24.66 -9.33
CA ASN A 211 13.67 -25.84 -9.70
C ASN A 211 15.05 -25.49 -10.28
N GLN A 212 15.14 -24.42 -11.07
CA GLN A 212 16.43 -23.94 -11.59
C GLN A 212 17.34 -23.44 -10.46
N THR A 213 16.78 -22.70 -9.50
CA THR A 213 17.53 -22.22 -8.34
C THR A 213 17.96 -23.37 -7.43
N LEU A 214 17.09 -24.33 -7.16
CA LEU A 214 17.40 -25.53 -6.36
C LEU A 214 18.56 -26.34 -6.94
N ALA A 215 18.62 -26.48 -8.27
CA ALA A 215 19.73 -27.17 -8.93
C ALA A 215 21.09 -26.49 -8.72
N GLN A 216 21.10 -25.19 -8.40
CA GLN A 216 22.30 -24.40 -8.16
C GLN A 216 22.67 -24.32 -6.67
N LEU A 217 21.70 -24.55 -5.76
CA LEU A 217 21.94 -24.59 -4.33
C LEU A 217 22.65 -25.89 -3.94
N HIS A 218 23.68 -25.77 -3.10
CA HIS A 218 24.36 -26.92 -2.53
C HIS A 218 23.66 -27.34 -1.24
N LEU A 219 23.23 -28.61 -1.14
CA LEU A 219 22.67 -29.16 0.09
C LEU A 219 23.75 -29.25 1.17
N PRO A 220 23.51 -28.73 2.39
CA PRO A 220 24.30 -29.14 3.54
C PRO A 220 24.16 -30.66 3.70
N GLN A 221 25.28 -31.39 3.61
CA GLN A 221 25.38 -32.86 3.48
C GLN A 221 24.71 -33.69 4.60
N ALA A 222 24.06 -33.06 5.58
CA ALA A 222 23.43 -33.73 6.71
C ALA A 222 22.05 -34.33 6.39
N GLU A 223 21.26 -33.77 5.47
CA GLU A 223 19.87 -34.20 5.23
C GLU A 223 19.72 -35.21 4.05
N ALA A 224 20.75 -35.37 3.21
CA ALA A 224 20.73 -36.36 2.12
C ALA A 224 20.72 -37.82 2.62
N ARG A 225 21.05 -38.05 3.90
CA ARG A 225 20.97 -39.38 4.52
C ARG A 225 19.57 -39.69 5.05
N GLU A 226 18.83 -38.71 5.56
CA GLU A 226 17.49 -38.96 6.12
C GLU A 226 16.42 -39.15 5.03
N ALA A 227 16.59 -38.55 3.85
CA ALA A 227 15.69 -38.78 2.72
C ALA A 227 15.94 -40.12 1.98
N GLY A 228 17.08 -40.79 2.24
CA GLY A 228 17.48 -42.03 1.58
C GLY A 228 17.30 -43.30 2.41
N GLU A 229 16.97 -43.19 3.70
CA GLU A 229 16.87 -44.33 4.62
C GLU A 229 15.41 -44.79 4.90
N GLY A 230 14.44 -44.29 4.13
CA GLY A 230 13.02 -44.67 4.23
C GLY A 230 12.58 -45.85 3.35
N GLU A 231 13.47 -46.40 2.51
CA GLU A 231 13.19 -47.56 1.67
C GLU A 231 14.20 -48.68 1.96
N GLY A 232 13.88 -49.52 2.96
CA GLY A 232 14.59 -50.74 3.31
C GLY A 232 13.64 -51.78 3.86
#